data_AF-A0A061EXY0-F1
#
_entry.id   AF-A0A061EXY0-F1
#
_cell.length_a   1.000
_cell.length_b   1.000
_cell.length_c   1.000
_cell.angle_alpha   90.00
_cell.angle_beta   90.00
_cell.angle_gamma   90.00
#
_symmetry.space_group_name_H-M   'P 1'
#
loop_
_entity.id
_entity.type
_entity.pdbx_description
1 polymer ?
#
loop_
_entity_poly.entity_id
_entity_poly.type
_entity_poly.pdbx_seq_one_letter_code
_entity_poly.pdbx_strand_id
1 'polypeptide(L)'
;MIRQRTLRAGKLTERVLKLFIATGKDEVHSLIQALNIQDVLRNSKIGLICGTHEIKDDEIDIVIGAVSSDMTSFLNEWRPIFSRFHLIIVKDPDLKEELKIPEGFNLDVYTKSDIDRVVGSSTSILFSGYSCRYFGYLVSLKKYIISVDNDCLPARDNKGFLVDAVAQHITNLTTPATPFFFNTLYDPFSEGADFVRGYPFSLRSGVKCALSCGLWLNLADHDAPTQALKTRQRNSRYVDAVITVPARALAPISGINIAFDREVVGPALVPALRLAGEGKFRWETMEDIWSGMCVKVVCDHLGLGVKSGLPYVWRTDRGDAISSLKKEWEGVKLMEEVVPFFQSVRLPRTATTAEDCVVEVAKAVKEQLGSTDPVFARAAGAMLDWVKLWKSVGSSSSPPGV
;
A
#
# COMPACT_ATOMS: atom_id res chain seq x y z
N MET A 1 -11.47 -16.07 19.25
CA MET A 1 -11.55 -17.41 19.90
C MET A 1 -10.19 -18.10 19.74
N ILE A 2 -9.20 -17.71 20.55
CA ILE A 2 -7.84 -18.30 20.56
C ILE A 2 -7.90 -19.51 21.51
N ARG A 3 -8.43 -20.64 21.04
CA ARG A 3 -8.46 -21.87 21.85
C ARG A 3 -7.09 -22.56 21.79
N GLN A 4 -6.36 -22.48 22.91
CA GLN A 4 -5.56 -23.56 23.53
C GLN A 4 -4.96 -24.63 22.58
N ARG A 5 -4.04 -24.28 21.67
CA ARG A 5 -3.39 -25.29 20.80
C ARG A 5 -1.89 -25.45 20.96
N THR A 6 -1.17 -24.47 21.50
CA THR A 6 0.28 -24.43 21.26
C THR A 6 1.11 -25.36 22.14
N LEU A 7 0.63 -25.79 23.33
CA LEU A 7 1.48 -26.54 24.28
C LEU A 7 0.91 -27.85 24.83
N ARG A 8 -0.41 -28.11 24.75
CA ARG A 8 -0.98 -29.37 25.26
C ARG A 8 -0.79 -30.59 24.34
N ALA A 9 -0.21 -30.42 23.15
CA ALA A 9 -0.24 -31.45 22.12
C ALA A 9 1.11 -32.06 21.71
N GLY A 10 2.25 -31.69 22.31
CA GLY A 10 3.56 -32.28 21.96
C GLY A 10 3.94 -32.12 20.48
N LYS A 11 3.46 -31.04 19.85
CA LYS A 11 3.34 -30.93 18.40
C LYS A 11 3.82 -29.56 17.94
N LEU A 12 5.10 -29.48 17.57
CA LEU A 12 5.68 -28.30 16.93
C LEU A 12 5.48 -28.42 15.41
N THR A 13 5.22 -27.32 14.72
CA THR A 13 5.19 -27.34 13.25
C THR A 13 6.60 -27.63 12.72
N GLU A 14 6.72 -28.23 11.53
CA GLU A 14 8.02 -28.56 10.90
C GLU A 14 9.01 -27.37 10.92
N ARG A 15 8.52 -26.15 10.61
CA ARG A 15 9.33 -24.92 10.63
C ARG A 15 9.92 -24.64 12.00
N VAL A 16 9.19 -24.94 13.07
CA VAL A 16 9.62 -24.70 14.44
C VAL A 16 10.59 -25.77 14.88
N LEU A 17 10.32 -27.03 14.56
CA LEU A 17 11.26 -28.13 14.83
C LEU A 17 12.62 -27.90 14.13
N LYS A 18 12.61 -27.41 12.89
CA LYS A 18 13.83 -27.01 12.17
C LYS A 18 14.63 -25.92 12.90
N LEU A 19 13.98 -24.96 13.57
CA LEU A 19 14.69 -23.95 14.36
C LEU A 19 15.44 -24.57 15.55
N PHE A 20 14.83 -25.54 16.24
CA PHE A 20 15.50 -26.23 17.35
C PHE A 20 16.67 -27.09 16.84
N ILE A 21 16.49 -27.82 15.73
CA ILE A 21 17.54 -28.64 15.11
C ILE A 21 18.69 -27.76 14.60
N ALA A 22 18.39 -26.61 13.99
CA ALA A 22 19.40 -25.69 13.45
C ALA A 22 20.34 -25.11 14.53
N THR A 23 20.02 -25.27 15.82
CA THR A 23 20.96 -24.88 16.89
C THR A 23 22.23 -25.72 16.90
N GLY A 24 22.19 -26.96 16.38
CA GLY A 24 23.33 -27.88 16.38
C GLY A 24 23.82 -28.28 17.78
N LYS A 25 23.03 -28.03 18.83
CA LYS A 25 23.40 -28.33 20.22
C LYS A 25 22.78 -29.65 20.66
N ASP A 26 23.61 -30.58 21.10
CA ASP A 26 23.17 -31.91 21.58
C ASP A 26 22.16 -31.83 22.73
N GLU A 27 22.24 -30.81 23.57
CA GLU A 27 21.30 -30.57 24.67
C GLU A 27 19.90 -30.25 24.14
N VAL A 28 19.81 -29.51 23.04
CA VAL A 28 18.54 -29.16 22.39
C VAL A 28 17.93 -30.38 21.72
N HIS A 29 18.74 -31.20 21.06
CA HIS A 29 18.31 -32.47 20.50
C HIS A 29 17.80 -33.44 21.58
N SER A 30 18.53 -33.54 22.69
CA SER A 30 18.14 -34.34 23.85
C SER A 30 16.83 -33.86 24.47
N LEU A 31 16.61 -32.54 24.52
CA LEU A 31 15.37 -31.94 25.02
C LEU A 31 14.17 -32.23 24.10
N ILE A 32 14.36 -32.14 22.77
CA ILE A 32 13.32 -32.50 21.78
C ILE A 32 12.87 -33.95 21.98
N GLN A 33 13.84 -34.86 22.14
CA GLN A 33 13.59 -36.28 22.37
C GLN A 33 12.90 -36.52 23.72
N ALA A 34 13.40 -35.91 24.80
CA ALA A 34 12.86 -36.05 26.15
C ALA A 34 11.42 -35.54 26.28
N LEU A 35 11.08 -34.48 25.55
CA LEU A 35 9.74 -33.89 25.53
C LEU A 35 8.80 -34.55 24.50
N ASN A 36 9.25 -35.61 23.80
CA ASN A 36 8.51 -36.33 22.76
C ASN A 36 7.83 -35.39 21.75
N ILE A 37 8.58 -34.41 21.26
CA ILE A 37 8.05 -33.40 20.33
C ILE A 37 7.96 -34.02 18.92
N GLN A 38 6.73 -34.13 18.40
CA GLN A 38 6.44 -34.76 17.11
C GLN A 38 6.13 -33.72 16.03
N ASP A 39 6.53 -34.03 14.79
CA ASP A 39 6.19 -33.26 13.59
C ASP A 39 4.69 -33.41 13.26
N VAL A 40 4.03 -32.30 12.91
CA VAL A 40 2.56 -32.24 12.75
C VAL A 40 2.12 -32.39 11.30
N LEU A 41 2.96 -32.18 10.30
CA LEU A 41 2.51 -32.16 8.90
C LEU A 41 3.57 -32.74 7.95
N ARG A 42 3.43 -34.03 7.60
CA ARG A 42 4.01 -34.57 6.36
C ARG A 42 3.25 -33.96 5.18
N ASN A 43 3.76 -32.85 4.65
CA ASN A 43 3.69 -32.41 3.26
C ASN A 43 3.78 -30.88 3.18
N SER A 44 4.98 -30.32 3.26
CA SER A 44 5.32 -29.08 2.56
C SER A 44 6.84 -28.86 2.56
N LYS A 45 7.49 -29.15 1.43
CA LYS A 45 8.85 -28.67 1.16
C LYS A 45 8.83 -27.15 1.18
N ILE A 46 9.31 -26.52 2.25
CA ILE A 46 9.63 -25.08 2.24
C ILE A 46 10.94 -24.88 3.01
N GLY A 47 11.96 -24.41 2.28
CA GLY A 47 13.26 -24.01 2.82
C GLY A 47 13.18 -22.71 3.62
N LEU A 48 14.18 -22.46 4.47
CA LEU A 48 14.46 -21.12 4.95
C LEU A 48 14.76 -20.25 3.71
N ILE A 49 13.77 -19.50 3.24
CA ILE A 49 14.00 -18.50 2.19
C ILE A 49 14.59 -17.28 2.88
N CYS A 50 15.91 -17.30 3.08
CA CYS A 50 16.72 -16.09 2.96
C CYS A 50 17.24 -16.09 1.53
N GLY A 51 16.30 -15.97 0.58
CA GLY A 51 16.62 -15.81 -0.83
C GLY A 51 16.74 -14.33 -1.11
N THR A 52 17.84 -13.92 -1.74
CA THR A 52 17.85 -12.69 -2.54
C THR A 52 16.74 -12.82 -3.56
N HIS A 53 15.58 -12.22 -3.29
CA HIS A 53 14.46 -12.28 -4.22
C HIS A 53 14.85 -11.49 -5.46
N GLU A 54 15.10 -12.21 -6.55
CA GLU A 54 15.34 -11.61 -7.86
C GLU A 54 14.07 -10.85 -8.26
N ILE A 55 14.20 -9.54 -8.41
CA ILE A 55 13.11 -8.67 -8.82
C ILE A 55 12.83 -8.99 -10.28
N LYS A 56 11.60 -9.42 -10.56
CA LYS A 56 11.13 -9.60 -11.93
C LYS A 56 10.59 -8.27 -12.43
N ASP A 57 11.43 -7.54 -13.15
CA ASP A 57 11.12 -6.21 -13.65
C ASP A 57 9.83 -6.21 -14.52
N ASP A 58 9.52 -7.33 -15.19
CA ASP A 58 8.32 -7.52 -16.00
C ASP A 58 7.03 -7.75 -15.19
N GLU A 59 7.09 -7.94 -13.87
CA GLU A 59 5.92 -8.04 -12.97
C GLU A 59 5.51 -6.68 -12.38
N ILE A 60 6.17 -5.57 -12.74
CA ILE A 60 6.07 -4.27 -12.04
C ILE A 60 5.70 -3.14 -13.01
N ASP A 61 4.68 -2.36 -12.66
CA ASP A 61 4.41 -1.04 -13.23
C ASP A 61 4.69 0.05 -12.19
N ILE A 62 5.29 1.17 -12.63
CA ILE A 62 5.39 2.39 -11.83
C ILE A 62 4.38 3.39 -12.37
N VAL A 63 3.42 3.78 -11.55
CA VAL A 63 2.34 4.72 -11.90
C VAL A 63 2.68 6.12 -11.37
N ILE A 64 2.59 7.11 -12.26
CA ILE A 64 2.89 8.51 -11.97
C ILE A 64 1.73 9.39 -12.45
N GLY A 65 1.15 10.18 -11.53
CA GLY A 65 0.22 11.25 -11.89
C GLY A 65 0.96 12.53 -12.28
N ALA A 66 0.82 12.98 -13.52
CA ALA A 66 1.50 14.17 -14.03
C ALA A 66 0.58 15.41 -13.91
N VAL A 67 0.74 16.14 -12.81
CA VAL A 67 0.06 17.42 -12.52
C VAL A 67 0.87 18.65 -12.97
N SER A 68 2.08 18.43 -13.50
CA SER A 68 2.94 19.44 -14.11
C SER A 68 3.41 18.95 -15.48
N SER A 69 3.64 19.87 -16.41
CA SER A 69 3.99 19.56 -17.79
C SER A 69 5.45 19.17 -17.98
N ASP A 70 6.37 19.63 -17.14
CA ASP A 70 7.78 19.30 -17.25
C ASP A 70 8.17 18.16 -16.31
N MET A 71 8.38 16.97 -16.87
CA MET A 71 8.79 15.76 -16.16
C MET A 71 10.30 15.50 -16.26
N THR A 72 11.05 16.39 -16.94
CA THR A 72 12.45 16.15 -17.32
C THR A 72 13.36 15.95 -16.11
N SER A 73 13.29 16.86 -15.13
CA SER A 73 14.13 16.79 -13.93
C SER A 73 13.83 15.53 -13.11
N PHE A 74 12.54 15.32 -12.81
CA PHE A 74 12.07 14.17 -12.04
C PHE A 74 12.47 12.83 -12.66
N LEU A 75 12.21 12.62 -13.96
CA LEU A 75 12.54 11.36 -14.61
C LEU A 75 14.05 11.15 -14.74
N ASN A 76 14.83 12.21 -14.96
CA ASN A 76 16.30 12.07 -15.00
C ASN A 76 16.90 11.69 -13.64
N GLU A 77 16.39 12.23 -12.53
CA GLU A 77 16.80 11.82 -11.18
C GLU A 77 16.46 10.35 -10.91
N TRP A 78 15.28 9.89 -11.35
CA TRP A 78 14.86 8.49 -11.22
C TRP A 78 15.49 7.53 -12.23
N ARG A 79 16.16 8.03 -13.28
CA ARG A 79 16.69 7.23 -14.39
C ARG A 79 17.48 5.98 -13.96
N PRO A 80 18.35 6.00 -12.93
CA PRO A 80 19.07 4.81 -12.48
C PRO A 80 18.18 3.65 -12.02
N ILE A 81 16.93 3.93 -11.63
CA ILE A 81 15.98 2.93 -11.13
C ILE A 81 14.87 2.72 -12.16
N PHE A 82 14.20 3.78 -12.61
CA PHE A 82 13.00 3.70 -13.45
C PHE A 82 13.25 3.17 -14.87
N SER A 83 14.46 3.29 -15.40
CA SER A 83 14.80 2.77 -16.74
C SER A 83 14.66 1.24 -16.87
N ARG A 84 14.61 0.53 -15.74
CA ARG A 84 14.41 -0.92 -15.68
C ARG A 84 12.95 -1.36 -15.83
N PHE A 85 12.01 -0.49 -15.47
CA PHE A 85 10.60 -0.84 -15.32
C PHE A 85 9.73 -0.17 -16.37
N HIS A 86 8.51 -0.68 -16.54
CA HIS A 86 7.49 0.01 -17.32
C HIS A 86 6.85 1.13 -16.49
N LEU A 87 6.68 2.31 -17.10
CA LEU A 87 6.06 3.47 -16.47
C LEU A 87 4.68 3.74 -17.08
N ILE A 88 3.69 3.96 -16.23
CA ILE A 88 2.37 4.46 -16.62
C ILE A 88 2.26 5.90 -16.15
N ILE A 89 2.31 6.85 -17.08
CA ILE A 89 2.18 8.28 -16.79
C ILE A 89 0.75 8.71 -17.14
N VAL A 90 -0.03 9.11 -16.14
CA VAL A 90 -1.37 9.66 -16.35
C VAL A 90 -1.29 11.17 -16.31
N LYS A 91 -1.56 11.82 -17.46
CA LYS A 91 -1.63 13.27 -17.54
C LYS A 91 -2.93 13.76 -16.88
N ASP A 92 -2.83 14.71 -15.95
CA ASP A 92 -4.00 15.36 -15.38
C ASP A 92 -4.90 15.94 -16.50
N PRO A 93 -6.20 15.55 -16.56
CA PRO A 93 -7.17 16.10 -17.51
C PRO A 93 -7.29 17.62 -17.54
N ASP A 94 -6.95 18.30 -16.43
CA ASP A 94 -6.97 19.77 -16.34
C ASP A 94 -5.69 20.43 -16.88
N LEU A 95 -4.62 19.66 -17.13
CA LEU A 95 -3.34 20.16 -17.63
C LEU A 95 -3.40 20.39 -19.14
N LYS A 96 -3.28 21.65 -19.56
CA LYS A 96 -3.43 22.05 -20.98
C LYS A 96 -2.15 21.82 -21.77
N GLU A 97 -1.01 22.05 -21.14
CA GLU A 97 0.31 21.93 -21.73
C GLU A 97 0.64 20.47 -22.09
N GLU A 98 1.44 20.27 -23.13
CA GLU A 98 1.98 18.96 -23.47
C GLU A 98 3.04 18.52 -22.45
N LEU A 99 3.11 17.21 -22.18
CA LEU A 99 4.11 16.67 -21.28
C LEU A 99 5.48 16.66 -21.97
N LYS A 100 6.49 17.18 -21.27
CA LYS A 100 7.90 17.05 -21.63
C LYS A 100 8.49 15.88 -20.88
N ILE A 101 8.76 14.80 -21.60
CA ILE A 101 9.29 13.55 -21.07
C ILE A 101 10.64 13.29 -21.76
N PRO A 102 11.73 13.04 -21.01
CA PRO A 102 13.03 12.73 -21.59
C PRO A 102 13.03 11.31 -22.20
N GLU A 103 13.87 11.09 -23.21
CA GLU A 103 13.99 9.79 -23.89
C GLU A 103 14.60 8.69 -22.98
N GLY A 104 14.45 7.44 -23.42
CA GLY A 104 15.11 6.27 -22.81
C GLY A 104 14.34 5.60 -21.68
N PHE A 105 13.01 5.74 -21.66
CA PHE A 105 12.12 5.05 -20.75
C PHE A 105 11.11 4.20 -21.51
N ASN A 106 10.78 3.02 -20.97
CA ASN A 106 9.66 2.21 -21.42
C ASN A 106 8.39 2.72 -20.74
N LEU A 107 7.52 3.43 -21.47
CA LEU A 107 6.36 4.08 -20.86
C LEU A 107 5.15 4.19 -21.78
N ASP A 108 3.99 4.23 -21.14
CA ASP A 108 2.70 4.62 -21.72
C ASP A 108 2.25 5.94 -21.09
N VAL A 109 1.75 6.85 -21.93
CA VAL A 109 1.15 8.13 -21.49
C VAL A 109 -0.34 8.10 -21.75
N TYR A 110 -1.13 8.30 -20.71
CA TYR A 110 -2.59 8.37 -20.80
C TYR A 110 -3.06 9.81 -20.66
N THR A 111 -3.89 10.24 -21.59
CA THR A 111 -4.50 11.58 -21.62
C THR A 111 -5.97 11.54 -21.22
N LYS A 112 -6.59 12.72 -21.08
CA LYS A 112 -8.04 12.83 -20.88
C LYS A 112 -8.85 12.02 -21.89
N SER A 113 -8.45 12.02 -23.17
CA SER A 113 -9.16 11.28 -24.22
C SER A 113 -9.07 9.76 -24.02
N ASP A 114 -7.94 9.27 -23.48
CA ASP A 114 -7.79 7.85 -23.16
C ASP A 114 -8.62 7.47 -21.93
N ILE A 115 -8.65 8.33 -20.91
CA ILE A 115 -9.50 8.15 -19.72
C ILE A 115 -10.97 8.11 -20.16
N ASP A 116 -11.44 9.12 -20.90
CA ASP A 116 -12.81 9.20 -21.41
C ASP A 116 -13.19 7.95 -22.24
N ARG A 117 -12.25 7.41 -23.04
CA ARG A 117 -12.46 6.20 -23.83
C ARG A 117 -12.67 4.95 -22.98
N VAL A 118 -11.95 4.83 -21.86
CA VAL A 118 -11.99 3.64 -21.01
C VAL A 118 -13.13 3.67 -20.00
N VAL A 119 -13.38 4.82 -19.36
CA VAL A 119 -14.35 4.92 -18.24
C VAL A 119 -15.61 5.71 -18.58
N GLY A 120 -15.64 6.37 -19.74
CA GLY A 120 -16.72 7.28 -20.16
C GLY A 120 -16.57 8.68 -19.56
N SER A 121 -16.96 9.70 -20.32
CA SER A 121 -16.79 11.11 -19.94
C SER A 121 -17.55 11.54 -18.67
N SER A 122 -18.61 10.82 -18.28
CA SER A 122 -19.31 11.08 -17.01
C SER A 122 -18.50 10.68 -15.78
N THR A 123 -17.56 9.75 -15.95
CA THR A 123 -16.82 9.09 -14.87
C THR A 123 -15.36 9.54 -14.85
N SER A 124 -14.85 10.08 -15.96
CA SER A 124 -13.46 10.58 -16.06
C SER A 124 -13.13 11.68 -15.07
N ILE A 125 -14.14 12.38 -14.56
CA ILE A 125 -14.00 13.39 -13.50
C ILE A 125 -13.31 12.84 -12.24
N LEU A 126 -13.44 11.54 -11.96
CA LEU A 126 -12.77 10.87 -10.83
C LEU A 126 -11.24 10.88 -10.97
N PHE A 127 -10.71 11.02 -12.18
CA PHE A 127 -9.29 10.91 -12.49
C PHE A 127 -8.67 12.28 -12.80
N SER A 128 -8.86 13.25 -11.91
CA SER A 128 -8.33 14.63 -12.07
C SER A 128 -7.38 15.02 -10.95
N GLY A 129 -6.44 15.92 -11.28
CA GLY A 129 -5.37 16.30 -10.38
C GLY A 129 -4.56 15.09 -9.92
N TYR A 130 -4.18 15.04 -8.65
CA TYR A 130 -3.46 13.91 -8.05
C TYR A 130 -4.22 12.58 -8.17
N SER A 131 -5.56 12.60 -8.18
CA SER A 131 -6.39 11.39 -8.32
C SER A 131 -6.27 10.74 -9.71
N CYS A 132 -5.68 11.41 -10.70
CA CYS A 132 -5.48 10.81 -12.03
C CYS A 132 -4.67 9.51 -11.98
N ARG A 133 -3.76 9.33 -11.00
CA ARG A 133 -2.98 8.09 -10.82
C ARG A 133 -3.84 6.83 -10.65
N TYR A 134 -5.04 6.95 -10.08
CA TYR A 134 -5.95 5.81 -9.92
C TYR A 134 -6.39 5.25 -11.27
N PHE A 135 -6.36 6.04 -12.34
CA PHE A 135 -6.54 5.52 -13.69
C PHE A 135 -5.39 4.60 -14.10
N GLY A 136 -4.15 4.97 -13.76
CA GLY A 136 -2.98 4.13 -13.95
C GLY A 136 -3.09 2.83 -13.17
N TYR A 137 -3.65 2.88 -11.95
CA TYR A 137 -4.00 1.66 -11.23
C TYR A 137 -5.02 0.85 -12.00
N LEU A 138 -6.07 1.44 -12.55
CA LEU A 138 -7.11 0.71 -13.28
C LEU A 138 -6.56 -0.03 -14.51
N VAL A 139 -5.69 0.60 -15.30
CA VAL A 139 -5.21 0.07 -16.61
C VAL A 139 -3.95 -0.80 -16.53
N SER A 140 -3.17 -0.71 -15.45
CA SER A 140 -2.01 -1.59 -15.25
C SER A 140 -2.42 -3.06 -15.32
N LEU A 141 -1.60 -3.90 -15.95
CA LEU A 141 -1.81 -5.36 -16.01
C LEU A 141 -0.75 -6.14 -15.22
N LYS A 142 0.18 -5.41 -14.61
CA LYS A 142 1.28 -5.99 -13.86
C LYS A 142 0.84 -6.36 -12.45
N LYS A 143 1.53 -7.34 -11.89
CA LYS A 143 1.21 -7.90 -10.57
C LYS A 143 1.44 -6.88 -9.46
N TYR A 144 2.52 -6.11 -9.56
CA TYR A 144 2.84 -5.07 -8.59
C TYR A 144 2.71 -3.69 -9.22
N ILE A 145 2.04 -2.81 -8.52
CA ILE A 145 1.94 -1.39 -8.87
C ILE A 145 2.68 -0.61 -7.81
N ILE A 146 3.55 0.29 -8.24
CA ILE A 146 4.24 1.26 -7.38
C ILE A 146 3.78 2.65 -7.76
N SER A 147 3.30 3.43 -6.80
CA SER A 147 2.83 4.79 -7.01
C SER A 147 3.84 5.81 -6.51
N VAL A 148 4.22 6.75 -7.36
CA VAL A 148 5.10 7.86 -7.02
C VAL A 148 4.59 9.14 -7.71
N ASP A 149 4.54 10.25 -6.98
CA ASP A 149 4.20 11.55 -7.57
C ASP A 149 5.45 12.28 -8.09
N ASN A 150 5.24 13.20 -9.02
CA ASN A 150 6.32 13.91 -9.73
C ASN A 150 7.10 14.91 -8.86
N ASP A 151 6.69 15.17 -7.62
CA ASP A 151 7.39 15.98 -6.62
C ASP A 151 8.25 15.16 -5.64
N CYS A 152 8.38 13.85 -5.88
CA CYS A 152 9.11 12.90 -5.04
C CYS A 152 10.34 12.36 -5.75
N LEU A 153 11.53 12.79 -5.35
CA LEU A 153 12.81 12.31 -5.88
C LEU A 153 13.30 11.05 -5.15
N PRO A 154 14.27 10.29 -5.71
CA PRO A 154 14.91 9.21 -4.99
C PRO A 154 15.54 9.71 -3.67
N ALA A 155 15.30 8.99 -2.58
CA ALA A 155 15.98 9.28 -1.31
C ALA A 155 17.44 8.80 -1.33
N ARG A 156 18.21 9.31 -0.36
CA ARG A 156 19.52 8.76 0.01
C ARG A 156 19.49 8.25 1.44
N ASP A 157 20.21 7.17 1.69
CA ASP A 157 20.37 6.61 3.03
C ASP A 157 21.34 7.45 3.88
N ASN A 158 21.58 7.02 5.13
CA ASN A 158 22.51 7.69 6.05
C ASN A 158 23.98 7.68 5.59
N LYS A 159 24.32 6.87 4.57
CA LYS A 159 25.66 6.79 3.96
C LYS A 159 25.74 7.58 2.65
N GLY A 160 24.64 8.20 2.22
CA GLY A 160 24.54 8.96 0.97
C GLY A 160 24.28 8.11 -0.26
N PHE A 161 24.05 6.80 -0.12
CA PHE A 161 23.72 5.92 -1.24
C PHE A 161 22.28 6.13 -1.68
N LEU A 162 22.06 6.04 -3.00
CA LEU A 162 20.72 6.11 -3.57
C LEU A 162 19.89 4.93 -3.06
N VAL A 163 18.68 5.21 -2.58
CA VAL A 163 17.74 4.18 -2.12
C VAL A 163 16.99 3.65 -3.33
N ASP A 164 17.11 2.35 -3.61
CA ASP A 164 16.25 1.66 -4.57
C ASP A 164 14.87 1.41 -3.94
N ALA A 165 14.01 2.42 -4.03
CA ALA A 165 12.67 2.38 -3.44
C ALA A 165 11.81 1.26 -4.04
N VAL A 166 11.99 0.96 -5.34
CA VAL A 166 11.27 -0.12 -6.01
C VAL A 166 11.66 -1.47 -5.40
N ALA A 167 12.97 -1.74 -5.29
CA ALA A 167 13.46 -2.98 -4.70
C ALA A 167 12.99 -3.19 -3.25
N GLN A 168 13.00 -2.13 -2.43
CA GLN A 168 12.56 -2.19 -1.04
C GLN A 168 11.04 -2.42 -0.93
N HIS A 169 10.23 -1.77 -1.77
CA HIS A 169 8.80 -2.06 -1.86
C HIS A 169 8.52 -3.52 -2.23
N ILE A 170 9.22 -4.05 -3.24
CA ILE A 170 9.06 -5.45 -3.67
C ILE A 170 9.51 -6.41 -2.58
N THR A 171 10.58 -6.11 -1.86
CA THR A 171 11.03 -6.88 -0.69
C THR A 171 9.92 -6.95 0.37
N ASN A 172 9.25 -5.84 0.65
CA ASN A 172 8.14 -5.82 1.60
C ASN A 172 6.94 -6.65 1.12
N LEU A 173 6.61 -6.63 -0.17
CA LEU A 173 5.47 -7.37 -0.74
C LEU A 173 5.76 -8.87 -0.89
N THR A 174 7.02 -9.26 -1.09
CA THR A 174 7.44 -10.65 -1.28
C THR A 174 7.78 -11.36 0.03
N THR A 175 8.00 -10.62 1.12
CA THR A 175 8.19 -11.18 2.46
C THR A 175 6.87 -11.22 3.25
N PRO A 176 6.64 -12.24 4.09
CA PRO A 176 5.42 -12.31 4.89
C PRO A 176 5.31 -11.16 5.89
N ALA A 177 4.08 -10.80 6.25
CA ALA A 177 3.76 -9.86 7.31
C ALA A 177 3.24 -10.58 8.57
N THR A 178 3.33 -9.94 9.73
CA THR A 178 2.93 -10.51 11.03
C THR A 178 1.86 -9.68 11.76
N PRO A 179 0.64 -9.53 11.23
CA PRO A 179 -0.34 -8.59 11.77
C PRO A 179 -1.05 -9.08 13.04
N PHE A 180 -1.05 -10.39 13.31
CA PHE A 180 -1.87 -10.98 14.40
C PHE A 180 -1.18 -11.01 15.77
N PHE A 181 0.12 -10.77 15.82
CA PHE A 181 0.87 -10.65 17.05
C PHE A 181 2.01 -9.68 16.81
N PHE A 182 2.13 -8.65 17.65
CA PHE A 182 3.15 -7.62 17.43
C PHE A 182 4.52 -8.15 17.81
N ASN A 183 5.44 -8.25 16.84
CA ASN A 183 6.86 -8.47 17.14
C ASN A 183 7.39 -7.15 17.72
N THR A 184 7.93 -7.19 18.94
CA THR A 184 8.45 -5.96 19.59
C THR A 184 9.83 -5.56 19.07
N LEU A 185 10.49 -6.46 18.34
CA LEU A 185 11.60 -6.13 17.44
C LEU A 185 11.02 -5.76 16.06
N TYR A 186 11.83 -5.19 15.16
CA TYR A 186 11.48 -4.89 13.77
C TYR A 186 10.92 -6.12 13.00
N ASP A 187 10.47 -5.91 11.76
CA ASP A 187 9.92 -6.97 10.92
C ASP A 187 10.87 -8.19 10.88
N PRO A 188 10.41 -9.39 11.28
CA PRO A 188 11.28 -10.56 11.47
C PRO A 188 11.78 -11.17 10.15
N PHE A 189 11.38 -10.60 9.01
CA PHE A 189 11.86 -10.96 7.69
C PHE A 189 12.84 -9.95 7.11
N SER A 190 13.13 -8.86 7.84
CA SER A 190 14.20 -7.93 7.51
C SER A 190 15.55 -8.47 7.99
N GLU A 191 16.61 -8.09 7.29
CA GLU A 191 17.98 -8.44 7.68
C GLU A 191 18.28 -7.90 9.10
N GLY A 192 18.92 -8.73 9.93
CA GLY A 192 19.28 -8.36 11.30
C GLY A 192 18.13 -8.40 12.31
N ALA A 193 16.92 -8.82 11.92
CA ALA A 193 15.78 -9.00 12.81
C ALA A 193 15.27 -10.46 12.82
N ASP A 194 14.59 -10.85 13.90
CA ASP A 194 13.92 -12.15 14.04
C ASP A 194 12.75 -12.03 15.05
N PHE A 195 12.01 -13.12 15.24
CA PHE A 195 10.96 -13.25 16.23
C PHE A 195 11.53 -13.25 17.65
N VAL A 196 11.05 -12.33 18.47
CA VAL A 196 11.46 -12.26 19.88
C VAL A 196 10.85 -13.37 20.75
N ARG A 197 11.44 -13.59 21.93
CA ARG A 197 10.90 -14.48 22.96
C ARG A 197 9.44 -14.11 23.27
N GLY A 198 8.57 -15.12 23.30
CA GLY A 198 7.14 -14.95 23.56
C GLY A 198 6.28 -14.84 22.30
N TYR A 199 6.89 -14.61 21.12
CA TYR A 199 6.15 -14.64 19.86
C TYR A 199 5.67 -16.06 19.54
N PRO A 200 4.35 -16.30 19.36
CA PRO A 200 3.81 -17.64 19.14
C PRO A 200 4.39 -18.31 17.88
N PHE A 201 5.00 -19.48 18.06
CA PHE A 201 5.59 -20.27 16.98
C PHE A 201 4.63 -20.56 15.82
N SER A 202 3.35 -20.80 16.13
CA SER A 202 2.28 -21.04 15.14
C SER A 202 1.97 -19.83 14.25
N LEU A 203 2.44 -18.64 14.61
CA LEU A 203 2.22 -17.39 13.85
C LEU A 203 3.47 -16.92 13.10
N ARG A 204 4.60 -17.63 13.22
CA ARG A 204 5.87 -17.22 12.61
C ARG A 204 5.92 -17.40 11.08
N SER A 205 4.94 -18.10 10.51
CA SER A 205 4.79 -18.17 9.06
C SER A 205 4.40 -16.82 8.44
N GLY A 206 3.78 -15.94 9.24
CA GLY A 206 3.19 -14.72 8.74
C GLY A 206 2.03 -14.98 7.79
N VAL A 207 1.62 -13.91 7.10
CA VAL A 207 0.62 -13.88 6.03
C VAL A 207 1.18 -13.15 4.81
N LYS A 208 0.52 -13.27 3.65
CA LYS A 208 0.91 -12.51 2.45
C LYS A 208 0.82 -11.01 2.72
N CYS A 209 1.89 -10.27 2.42
CA CYS A 209 1.88 -8.82 2.42
C CYS A 209 1.22 -8.33 1.12
N ALA A 210 0.21 -7.48 1.23
CA ALA A 210 -0.55 -6.98 0.08
C ALA A 210 -0.28 -5.50 -0.23
N LEU A 211 0.18 -4.73 0.77
CA LEU A 211 0.53 -3.33 0.60
C LEU A 211 1.80 -2.98 1.40
N SER A 212 2.69 -2.24 0.75
CA SER A 212 3.87 -1.62 1.34
C SER A 212 3.69 -0.10 1.31
N CYS A 213 3.76 0.52 2.48
CA CYS A 213 3.65 1.97 2.67
C CYS A 213 5.01 2.56 3.04
N GLY A 214 5.62 3.29 2.12
CA GLY A 214 6.90 3.94 2.32
C GLY A 214 6.79 5.27 3.07
N LEU A 215 7.95 5.82 3.44
CA LEU A 215 8.10 7.04 4.21
C LEU A 215 8.78 8.16 3.40
N TRP A 216 8.91 9.32 4.03
CA TRP A 216 9.26 10.56 3.33
C TRP A 216 10.37 11.29 4.06
N LEU A 217 11.46 11.57 3.35
CA LEU A 217 12.51 12.49 3.79
C LEU A 217 12.24 13.90 3.27
N ASN A 218 12.95 14.87 3.85
CA ASN A 218 12.75 16.31 3.67
C ASN A 218 11.40 16.75 4.22
N LEU A 219 10.31 16.44 3.54
CA LEU A 219 8.97 16.87 3.92
C LEU A 219 8.15 15.64 4.28
N ALA A 220 7.87 15.49 5.58
CA ALA A 220 6.96 14.45 6.05
C ALA A 220 5.54 14.73 5.57
N ASP A 221 4.74 13.67 5.42
CA ASP A 221 3.35 13.73 5.02
C ASP A 221 2.46 14.17 6.20
N HIS A 222 2.61 15.43 6.59
CA HIS A 222 1.80 16.08 7.62
C HIS A 222 0.51 16.64 7.03
N ASP A 223 -0.54 16.75 7.83
CA ASP A 223 -1.73 17.56 7.53
C ASP A 223 -1.38 19.05 7.32
N ALA A 224 -2.20 19.79 6.56
CA ALA A 224 -1.92 21.22 6.30
C ALA A 224 -1.75 22.07 7.57
N PRO A 225 -2.56 21.95 8.65
CA PRO A 225 -2.31 22.67 9.90
C PRO A 225 -0.90 22.43 10.45
N THR A 226 -0.48 21.17 10.54
CA THR A 226 0.84 20.80 11.03
C THR A 226 1.95 21.33 10.12
N GLN A 227 1.78 21.31 8.79
CA GLN A 227 2.73 21.90 7.85
C GLN A 227 2.83 23.43 7.99
N ALA A 228 1.69 24.12 8.13
CA ALA A 228 1.62 25.57 8.32
C ALA A 228 2.32 25.99 9.62
N LEU A 229 2.27 25.16 10.67
CA LEU A 229 2.98 25.40 11.92
C LEU A 229 4.49 25.05 11.83
N LYS A 230 4.83 23.95 11.15
CA LYS A 230 6.19 23.39 11.09
C LYS A 230 6.92 23.73 9.79
N THR A 231 6.79 24.97 9.34
CA THR A 231 7.32 25.41 8.03
C THR A 231 8.80 25.11 7.82
N ARG A 232 9.66 25.19 8.83
CA ARG A 232 11.11 24.92 8.66
C ARG A 232 11.51 23.47 8.96
N GLN A 233 10.66 22.69 9.61
CA GLN A 233 11.01 21.33 10.02
C GLN A 233 11.22 20.46 8.80
N ARG A 234 12.27 19.63 8.85
CA ARG A 234 12.55 18.59 7.86
C ARG A 234 12.60 17.22 8.52
N ASN A 235 12.13 16.20 7.82
CA ASN A 235 12.43 14.82 8.20
C ASN A 235 13.78 14.42 7.62
N SER A 236 14.83 14.50 8.44
CA SER A 236 16.19 14.07 8.10
C SER A 236 16.53 12.69 8.65
N ARG A 237 15.62 12.07 9.41
CA ARG A 237 15.89 10.81 10.10
C ARG A 237 15.49 9.64 9.20
N TYR A 238 16.48 9.08 8.50
CA TYR A 238 16.32 7.79 7.83
C TYR A 238 16.40 6.67 8.87
N VAL A 239 15.30 5.92 9.03
CA VAL A 239 15.23 4.76 9.92
C VAL A 239 15.20 3.51 9.06
N ASP A 240 16.26 2.71 9.17
CA ASP A 240 16.37 1.41 8.51
C ASP A 240 15.50 0.37 9.26
N ALA A 241 14.19 0.46 9.05
CA ALA A 241 13.22 -0.41 9.69
C ALA A 241 11.99 -0.61 8.82
N VAL A 242 11.46 -1.83 8.88
CA VAL A 242 10.13 -2.20 8.38
C VAL A 242 9.33 -2.72 9.56
N ILE A 243 8.03 -2.40 9.58
CA ILE A 243 7.10 -2.82 10.61
C ILE A 243 5.81 -3.29 9.94
N THR A 244 5.29 -4.44 10.35
CA THR A 244 3.93 -4.84 9.99
C THR A 244 2.91 -4.02 10.79
N VAL A 245 1.94 -3.40 10.10
CA VAL A 245 0.81 -2.73 10.75
C VAL A 245 -0.10 -3.80 11.40
N PRO A 246 -0.37 -3.75 12.72
CA PRO A 246 -1.17 -4.76 13.39
C PRO A 246 -2.59 -4.89 12.82
N ALA A 247 -3.15 -6.10 12.89
CA ALA A 247 -4.56 -6.32 12.56
C ALA A 247 -5.45 -5.46 13.47
N ARG A 248 -6.45 -4.80 12.87
CA ARG A 248 -7.38 -3.86 13.50
C ARG A 248 -6.79 -2.53 13.97
N ALA A 249 -5.49 -2.31 13.79
CA ALA A 249 -4.96 -0.96 13.83
C ALA A 249 -5.25 -0.28 12.48
N LEU A 250 -5.85 0.90 12.53
CA LEU A 250 -5.97 1.78 11.38
C LEU A 250 -4.62 2.45 11.09
N ALA A 251 -4.41 2.87 9.85
CA ALA A 251 -3.20 3.58 9.44
C ALA A 251 -3.55 4.67 8.43
N PRO A 252 -3.10 5.91 8.61
CA PRO A 252 -3.13 6.90 7.54
C PRO A 252 -2.13 6.46 6.47
N ILE A 253 -2.59 6.30 5.23
CA ILE A 253 -1.75 5.88 4.12
C ILE A 253 -1.88 6.94 3.04
N SER A 254 -0.74 7.49 2.63
CA SER A 254 -0.64 8.34 1.45
C SER A 254 -0.80 7.50 0.19
N GLY A 255 -1.37 8.04 -0.87
CA GLY A 255 -1.39 7.39 -2.19
C GLY A 255 -0.06 7.46 -2.95
N ILE A 256 0.99 8.03 -2.34
CA ILE A 256 2.37 8.11 -2.86
C ILE A 256 3.31 7.22 -2.06
N ASN A 257 4.35 6.73 -2.74
CA ASN A 257 5.39 5.90 -2.17
C ASN A 257 4.75 4.68 -1.52
N ILE A 258 3.80 4.11 -2.26
CA ILE A 258 3.14 2.87 -1.93
C ILE A 258 3.40 1.88 -3.04
N ALA A 259 3.41 0.60 -2.66
CA ALA A 259 3.36 -0.49 -3.59
C ALA A 259 2.33 -1.51 -3.13
N PHE A 260 1.64 -2.14 -4.07
CA PHE A 260 0.64 -3.15 -3.73
C PHE A 260 0.55 -4.25 -4.77
N ASP A 261 0.08 -5.41 -4.34
CA ASP A 261 -0.27 -6.51 -5.22
C ASP A 261 -1.64 -6.21 -5.85
N ARG A 262 -1.63 -5.91 -7.14
CA ARG A 262 -2.78 -5.49 -7.94
C ARG A 262 -3.94 -6.46 -7.82
N GLU A 263 -3.66 -7.75 -8.01
CA GLU A 263 -4.69 -8.79 -8.05
C GLU A 263 -5.34 -8.96 -6.68
N VAL A 264 -4.55 -8.84 -5.61
CA VAL A 264 -5.04 -9.10 -4.25
C VAL A 264 -5.83 -7.93 -3.67
N VAL A 265 -5.36 -6.68 -3.84
CA VAL A 265 -5.95 -5.51 -3.17
C VAL A 265 -6.24 -4.32 -4.08
N GLY A 266 -5.96 -4.40 -5.37
CA GLY A 266 -6.20 -3.30 -6.32
C GLY A 266 -7.62 -2.69 -6.25
N PRO A 267 -8.71 -3.50 -6.21
CA PRO A 267 -10.06 -2.97 -6.03
C PRO A 267 -10.26 -2.15 -4.74
N ALA A 268 -9.45 -2.40 -3.70
CA ALA A 268 -9.55 -1.72 -2.41
C ALA A 268 -8.82 -0.38 -2.37
N LEU A 269 -7.99 -0.05 -3.37
CA LEU A 269 -7.41 1.28 -3.55
C LEU A 269 -8.45 2.18 -4.22
N VAL A 270 -9.41 2.69 -3.44
CA VAL A 270 -10.63 3.32 -3.96
C VAL A 270 -10.56 4.86 -3.97
N PRO A 271 -10.68 5.51 -5.14
CA PRO A 271 -10.82 6.96 -5.24
C PRO A 271 -12.28 7.40 -5.03
N ALA A 272 -12.71 7.58 -3.77
CA ALA A 272 -14.13 7.81 -3.44
C ALA A 272 -14.44 9.04 -2.58
N LEU A 273 -13.76 9.23 -1.44
CA LEU A 273 -14.05 10.36 -0.55
C LEU A 273 -13.38 11.63 -1.07
N ARG A 274 -14.09 12.34 -1.95
CA ARG A 274 -13.63 13.59 -2.55
C ARG A 274 -14.46 14.79 -2.07
N LEU A 275 -13.79 15.78 -1.49
CA LEU A 275 -14.40 17.05 -1.11
C LEU A 275 -14.50 18.01 -2.31
N ALA A 276 -15.30 19.06 -2.15
CA ALA A 276 -15.50 20.04 -3.22
C ALA A 276 -14.18 20.74 -3.57
N GLY A 277 -13.69 20.55 -4.79
CA GLY A 277 -12.46 21.18 -5.28
C GLY A 277 -11.17 20.43 -4.93
N GLU A 278 -11.24 19.26 -4.30
CA GLU A 278 -10.07 18.40 -4.08
C GLU A 278 -9.46 17.85 -5.38
N GLY A 279 -8.19 17.50 -5.29
CA GLY A 279 -7.39 16.86 -6.34
C GLY A 279 -6.29 17.74 -6.89
N LYS A 280 -6.37 19.08 -6.74
CA LYS A 280 -5.36 19.99 -7.33
C LYS A 280 -4.10 20.13 -6.49
N PHE A 281 -4.22 19.90 -5.19
CA PHE A 281 -3.12 20.02 -4.25
C PHE A 281 -2.97 18.76 -3.42
N ARG A 282 -1.73 18.48 -2.99
CA ARG A 282 -1.40 17.18 -2.42
C ARG A 282 -2.07 16.90 -1.08
N TRP A 283 -2.08 17.88 -0.19
CA TRP A 283 -2.69 17.81 1.15
C TRP A 283 -4.24 17.88 1.10
N GLU A 284 -4.81 18.28 -0.04
CA GLU A 284 -6.26 18.23 -0.28
C GLU A 284 -6.71 16.83 -0.72
N THR A 285 -6.04 15.76 -0.30
CA THR A 285 -6.38 14.40 -0.76
C THR A 285 -6.89 13.54 0.40
N MET A 286 -8.06 13.91 0.94
CA MET A 286 -8.78 13.03 1.87
C MET A 286 -9.06 11.65 1.27
N GLU A 287 -9.16 11.60 -0.05
CA GLU A 287 -9.28 10.38 -0.84
C GLU A 287 -8.18 9.35 -0.54
N ASP A 288 -6.92 9.77 -0.41
CA ASP A 288 -5.80 8.85 -0.15
C ASP A 288 -5.91 8.25 1.26
N ILE A 289 -6.22 9.08 2.26
CA ILE A 289 -6.41 8.63 3.65
C ILE A 289 -7.59 7.65 3.73
N TRP A 290 -8.70 7.99 3.07
CA TRP A 290 -9.88 7.13 2.98
C TRP A 290 -9.57 5.79 2.31
N SER A 291 -8.91 5.83 1.15
CA SER A 291 -8.47 4.66 0.40
C SER A 291 -7.55 3.77 1.25
N GLY A 292 -6.63 4.37 1.99
CA GLY A 292 -5.78 3.69 2.98
C GLY A 292 -6.55 2.93 4.04
N MET A 293 -7.60 3.55 4.62
CA MET A 293 -8.47 2.90 5.60
C MET A 293 -9.28 1.75 4.97
N CYS A 294 -9.78 1.94 3.74
CA CYS A 294 -10.45 0.88 2.97
C CYS A 294 -9.54 -0.33 2.79
N VAL A 295 -8.33 -0.15 2.22
CA VAL A 295 -7.37 -1.25 2.04
C VAL A 295 -7.04 -1.91 3.37
N LYS A 296 -6.85 -1.15 4.44
CA LYS A 296 -6.48 -1.74 5.73
C LYS A 296 -7.58 -2.65 6.28
N VAL A 297 -8.84 -2.24 6.21
CA VAL A 297 -9.98 -3.07 6.64
C VAL A 297 -10.14 -4.30 5.75
N VAL A 298 -9.97 -4.15 4.43
CA VAL A 298 -10.01 -5.26 3.48
C VAL A 298 -8.90 -6.28 3.78
N CYS A 299 -7.66 -5.81 3.96
CA CYS A 299 -6.52 -6.66 4.33
C CYS A 299 -6.78 -7.43 5.62
N ASP A 300 -7.26 -6.76 6.67
CA ASP A 300 -7.53 -7.41 7.95
C ASP A 300 -8.61 -8.49 7.85
N HIS A 301 -9.64 -8.25 7.05
CA HIS A 301 -10.73 -9.21 6.83
C HIS A 301 -10.27 -10.42 6.02
N LEU A 302 -9.48 -10.21 4.97
CA LEU A 302 -8.95 -11.27 4.11
C LEU A 302 -7.72 -11.99 4.71
N GLY A 303 -7.26 -11.57 5.89
CA GLY A 303 -6.10 -12.16 6.56
C GLY A 303 -4.77 -11.82 5.88
N LEU A 304 -4.68 -10.65 5.26
CA LEU A 304 -3.51 -10.12 4.56
C LEU A 304 -2.74 -9.13 5.45
N GLY A 305 -1.51 -8.83 5.04
CA GLY A 305 -0.60 -7.94 5.72
C GLY A 305 -0.42 -6.59 5.05
N VAL A 306 -0.13 -5.57 5.86
CA VAL A 306 0.35 -4.26 5.41
C VAL A 306 1.66 -3.96 6.13
N LYS A 307 2.71 -3.57 5.41
CA LYS A 307 3.99 -3.15 5.97
C LYS A 307 4.19 -1.66 5.79
N SER A 308 4.86 -1.01 6.76
CA SER A 308 5.28 0.39 6.66
C SER A 308 6.72 0.56 7.15
N GLY A 309 7.40 1.61 6.69
CA GLY A 309 8.81 1.87 6.97
C GLY A 309 9.57 2.17 5.68
N LEU A 310 10.60 1.38 5.38
CA LEU A 310 11.22 1.41 4.07
C LEU A 310 10.20 1.11 2.96
N PRO A 311 10.31 1.72 1.77
CA PRO A 311 11.34 2.68 1.36
C PRO A 311 11.04 4.14 1.71
N TYR A 312 12.07 4.99 1.57
CA TYR A 312 11.92 6.43 1.62
C TYR A 312 11.99 7.06 0.23
N VAL A 313 11.23 8.15 0.03
CA VAL A 313 11.41 9.12 -1.08
C VAL A 313 11.76 10.50 -0.54
N TRP A 314 12.32 11.38 -1.38
CA TRP A 314 12.68 12.75 -1.05
C TRP A 314 11.71 13.75 -1.68
N ARG A 315 10.80 14.31 -0.89
CA ARG A 315 9.81 15.26 -1.43
C ARG A 315 10.36 16.67 -1.52
N THR A 316 10.12 17.34 -2.64
CA THR A 316 10.64 18.69 -2.91
C THR A 316 9.61 19.80 -2.79
N ASP A 317 8.33 19.54 -3.07
CA ASP A 317 7.29 20.57 -3.06
C ASP A 317 6.55 20.65 -1.71
N ARG A 318 6.26 21.88 -1.31
CA ARG A 318 5.55 22.28 -0.10
C ARG A 318 4.18 22.88 -0.40
N GLY A 319 4.02 23.43 -1.60
CA GLY A 319 2.96 24.37 -1.95
C GLY A 319 2.63 25.42 -0.89
N ASP A 320 1.40 25.94 -0.91
CA ASP A 320 0.94 27.02 -0.04
C ASP A 320 0.07 26.51 1.12
N ALA A 321 0.72 26.21 2.25
CA ALA A 321 0.08 25.66 3.44
C ALA A 321 -1.13 26.47 3.99
N ILE A 322 -1.24 27.78 3.69
CA ILE A 322 -2.37 28.59 4.18
C ILE A 322 -3.61 28.41 3.31
N SER A 323 -3.48 28.43 1.98
CA SER A 323 -4.61 28.13 1.10
C SER A 323 -5.09 26.69 1.26
N SER A 324 -4.14 25.78 1.50
CA SER A 324 -4.33 24.39 1.90
C SER A 324 -5.24 24.23 3.11
N LEU A 325 -4.86 24.88 4.22
CA LEU A 325 -5.52 24.75 5.52
C LEU A 325 -6.99 25.15 5.44
N LYS A 326 -7.30 26.22 4.71
CA LYS A 326 -8.68 26.71 4.55
C LYS A 326 -9.61 25.67 3.91
N LYS A 327 -9.06 24.78 3.07
CA LYS A 327 -9.82 23.78 2.32
C LYS A 327 -9.82 22.41 3.01
N GLU A 328 -8.68 21.99 3.56
CA GLU A 328 -8.55 20.69 4.25
C GLU A 328 -9.37 20.61 5.55
N TRP A 329 -9.76 21.76 6.12
CA TRP A 329 -10.56 21.82 7.34
C TRP A 329 -11.88 21.04 7.27
N GLU A 330 -12.50 20.96 6.09
CA GLU A 330 -13.68 20.10 5.89
C GLU A 330 -13.33 18.62 6.07
N GLY A 331 -12.23 18.17 5.50
CA GLY A 331 -11.72 16.79 5.64
C GLY A 331 -11.39 16.44 7.09
N VAL A 332 -10.70 17.34 7.79
CA VAL A 332 -10.36 17.17 9.22
C VAL A 332 -11.61 16.97 10.07
N LYS A 333 -12.70 17.73 9.81
CA LYS A 333 -13.97 17.54 10.53
C LYS A 333 -14.60 16.19 10.24
N LEU A 334 -14.59 15.76 8.98
CA LEU A 334 -15.16 14.47 8.59
C LEU A 334 -14.42 13.31 9.26
N MET A 335 -13.13 13.46 9.59
CA MET A 335 -12.36 12.41 10.27
C MET A 335 -12.92 12.01 11.64
N GLU A 336 -13.64 12.88 12.33
CA GLU A 336 -14.34 12.57 13.58
C GLU A 336 -15.42 11.49 13.38
N GLU A 337 -16.00 11.39 12.19
CA GLU A 337 -16.99 10.37 11.82
C GLU A 337 -16.33 9.16 11.12
N VAL A 338 -15.34 9.42 10.26
CA VAL A 338 -14.64 8.41 9.47
C VAL A 338 -13.88 7.41 10.35
N VAL A 339 -13.14 7.90 11.36
CA VAL A 339 -12.28 7.02 12.17
C VAL A 339 -13.10 6.04 13.02
N PRO A 340 -14.12 6.48 13.81
CA PRO A 340 -14.98 5.55 14.55
C PRO A 340 -15.71 4.58 13.63
N PHE A 341 -16.14 5.03 12.45
CA PHE A 341 -16.73 4.15 11.45
C PHE A 341 -15.79 3.01 11.08
N PHE A 342 -14.58 3.28 10.57
CA PHE A 342 -13.64 2.24 10.16
C PHE A 342 -13.17 1.34 11.31
N GLN A 343 -13.10 1.85 12.54
CA GLN A 343 -12.83 1.02 13.73
C GLN A 343 -13.97 0.00 14.00
N SER A 344 -15.20 0.38 13.68
CA SER A 344 -16.40 -0.43 13.92
C SER A 344 -16.72 -1.42 12.79
N VAL A 345 -16.31 -1.14 11.54
CA VAL A 345 -16.60 -1.99 10.37
C VAL A 345 -16.23 -3.45 10.62
N ARG A 346 -17.20 -4.34 10.40
CA ARG A 346 -17.01 -5.80 10.40
C ARG A 346 -17.63 -6.35 9.12
N LEU A 347 -16.80 -6.89 8.24
CA LEU A 347 -17.27 -7.45 6.98
C LEU A 347 -17.77 -8.89 7.18
N PRO A 348 -18.80 -9.31 6.43
CA PRO A 348 -19.32 -10.67 6.53
C PRO A 348 -18.31 -11.67 5.96
N ARG A 349 -18.28 -12.90 6.50
CA ARG A 349 -17.38 -13.97 6.01
C ARG A 349 -17.63 -14.37 4.56
N THR A 350 -18.79 -13.99 4.00
CA THR A 350 -19.13 -14.20 2.59
C THR A 350 -18.40 -13.25 1.66
N ALA A 351 -17.89 -12.12 2.15
CA ALA A 351 -17.00 -11.26 1.38
C ALA A 351 -15.62 -11.90 1.35
N THR A 352 -15.23 -12.45 0.20
CA THR A 352 -14.01 -13.27 0.07
C THR A 352 -12.98 -12.69 -0.89
N THR A 353 -13.35 -11.68 -1.68
CA THR A 353 -12.44 -10.91 -2.53
C THR A 353 -12.37 -9.44 -2.10
N ALA A 354 -11.38 -8.70 -2.62
CA ALA A 354 -11.28 -7.26 -2.35
C ALA A 354 -12.52 -6.51 -2.88
N GLU A 355 -13.05 -6.88 -4.04
CA GLU A 355 -14.28 -6.32 -4.61
C GLU A 355 -15.48 -6.53 -3.69
N ASP A 356 -15.68 -7.76 -3.19
CA ASP A 356 -16.78 -8.05 -2.27
C ASP A 356 -16.66 -7.19 -1.02
N CYS A 357 -15.45 -7.08 -0.48
CA CYS A 357 -15.18 -6.30 0.71
C CYS A 357 -15.50 -4.82 0.49
N VAL A 358 -15.06 -4.24 -0.64
CA VAL A 358 -15.34 -2.83 -0.97
C VAL A 358 -16.83 -2.58 -1.15
N VAL A 359 -17.58 -3.52 -1.76
CA VAL A 359 -19.04 -3.42 -1.87
C VAL A 359 -19.70 -3.41 -0.50
N GLU A 360 -19.26 -4.27 0.43
CA GLU A 360 -19.78 -4.29 1.80
C GLU A 360 -19.41 -3.04 2.59
N VAL A 361 -18.19 -2.51 2.42
CA VAL A 361 -17.81 -1.20 3.02
C VAL A 361 -18.69 -0.10 2.45
N ALA A 362 -18.91 -0.04 1.14
CA ALA A 362 -19.75 0.99 0.51
C ALA A 362 -21.19 0.98 1.03
N LYS A 363 -21.78 -0.20 1.23
CA LYS A 363 -23.11 -0.34 1.87
C LYS A 363 -23.09 0.24 3.28
N ALA A 364 -22.11 -0.15 4.10
CA ALA A 364 -21.98 0.33 5.47
C ALA A 364 -21.76 1.86 5.53
N VAL A 365 -20.96 2.43 4.64
CA VAL A 365 -20.76 3.88 4.53
C VAL A 365 -22.09 4.58 4.24
N LYS A 366 -22.85 4.09 3.26
CA LYS A 366 -24.15 4.68 2.89
C LYS A 366 -25.13 4.63 4.05
N GLU A 367 -25.19 3.50 4.76
CA GLU A 367 -26.14 3.28 5.85
C GLU A 367 -25.79 4.06 7.12
N GLN A 368 -24.51 4.13 7.48
CA GLN A 368 -24.07 4.67 8.78
C GLN A 368 -23.61 6.13 8.70
N LEU A 369 -23.01 6.55 7.58
CA LEU A 369 -22.47 7.89 7.40
C LEU A 369 -23.28 8.74 6.41
N GLY A 370 -24.08 8.11 5.54
CA GLY A 370 -24.77 8.79 4.45
C GLY A 370 -25.76 9.88 4.89
N SER A 371 -26.33 9.80 6.09
CA SER A 371 -27.19 10.84 6.66
C SER A 371 -26.43 11.97 7.36
N THR A 372 -25.16 11.75 7.71
CA THR A 372 -24.32 12.71 8.44
C THR A 372 -23.83 13.82 7.52
N ASP A 373 -23.33 13.45 6.34
CA ASP A 373 -22.92 14.40 5.30
C ASP A 373 -23.16 13.79 3.90
N PRO A 374 -23.71 14.55 2.94
CA PRO A 374 -23.90 14.10 1.56
C PRO A 374 -22.64 13.56 0.86
N VAL A 375 -21.45 13.97 1.29
CA VAL A 375 -20.18 13.47 0.76
C VAL A 375 -20.03 11.96 0.95
N PHE A 376 -20.52 11.40 2.06
CA PHE A 376 -20.42 9.96 2.33
C PHE A 376 -21.36 9.16 1.44
N ALA A 377 -22.57 9.66 1.19
CA ALA A 377 -23.49 9.04 0.24
C ALA A 377 -22.90 9.03 -1.19
N ARG A 378 -22.23 10.12 -1.60
CA ARG A 378 -21.49 10.17 -2.88
C ARG A 378 -20.30 9.22 -2.89
N ALA A 379 -19.51 9.19 -1.82
CA ALA A 379 -18.36 8.28 -1.69
C ALA A 379 -18.80 6.82 -1.82
N ALA A 380 -19.87 6.41 -1.12
CA ALA A 380 -20.42 5.06 -1.25
C ALA A 380 -20.83 4.72 -2.70
N GLY A 381 -21.42 5.67 -3.43
CA GLY A 381 -21.71 5.51 -4.86
C GLY A 381 -20.43 5.30 -5.68
N ALA A 382 -19.44 6.19 -5.50
CA ALA A 382 -18.16 6.13 -6.19
C ALA A 382 -17.41 4.81 -5.92
N MET A 383 -17.48 4.27 -4.69
CA MET A 383 -16.89 2.97 -4.35
C MET A 383 -17.53 1.82 -5.16
N LEU A 384 -18.85 1.83 -5.32
CA LEU A 384 -19.55 0.81 -6.11
C LEU A 384 -19.22 0.94 -7.61
N ASP A 385 -19.12 2.17 -8.11
CA ASP A 385 -18.78 2.41 -9.51
C ASP A 385 -17.33 2.05 -9.80
N TRP A 386 -16.41 2.35 -8.88
CA TRP A 386 -15.01 1.88 -8.95
C TRP A 386 -14.92 0.36 -9.07
N VAL A 387 -15.63 -0.41 -8.24
CA VAL A 387 -15.63 -1.87 -8.35
C VAL A 387 -16.18 -2.35 -9.68
N LYS A 388 -17.21 -1.70 -10.23
CA LYS A 388 -17.75 -2.04 -11.56
C LYS A 388 -16.71 -1.77 -12.65
N LEU A 389 -16.05 -0.61 -12.61
CA LEU A 389 -14.99 -0.24 -13.55
C LEU A 389 -13.81 -1.21 -13.47
N TRP A 390 -13.38 -1.55 -12.26
CA TRP A 390 -12.29 -2.50 -12.05
C TRP A 390 -12.59 -3.84 -12.70
N LYS A 391 -13.82 -4.35 -12.52
CA LYS A 391 -14.27 -5.59 -13.16
C LYS A 391 -14.34 -5.47 -14.68
N SER A 392 -14.87 -4.37 -15.22
CA SER A 392 -15.02 -4.21 -16.67
C SER A 392 -13.67 -4.11 -17.38
N VAL A 393 -12.73 -3.35 -16.82
CA VAL A 393 -11.37 -3.19 -17.38
C VAL A 393 -10.49 -4.43 -17.12
N GLY A 394 -10.64 -5.08 -15.97
CA GLY A 394 -9.97 -6.36 -15.69
C GLY A 394 -10.43 -7.49 -16.61
N SER A 395 -11.72 -7.52 -16.97
CA SER A 395 -12.26 -8.55 -17.87
C SER A 395 -11.84 -8.35 -19.33
N SER A 396 -11.63 -7.10 -19.78
CA SER A 396 -11.20 -6.79 -21.15
C SER A 396 -9.70 -7.04 -21.41
N SER A 397 -8.92 -7.26 -20.35
CA SER A 397 -7.48 -7.47 -20.39
C SER A 397 -7.05 -8.92 -20.18
N SER A 398 -8.01 -9.83 -20.01
CA SER A 398 -7.74 -11.28 -20.05
C SER A 398 -7.37 -11.68 -21.48
N PRO A 399 -6.26 -12.42 -21.72
CA PRO A 399 -5.99 -12.96 -23.04
C PRO A 399 -7.17 -13.86 -23.47
N PRO A 400 -7.54 -13.92 -24.76
CA PRO A 400 -8.44 -14.97 -25.23
C PRO A 400 -7.80 -16.30 -24.83
N GLY A 401 -8.57 -17.14 -24.11
CA GLY A 401 -8.08 -18.41 -23.59
C GLY A 401 -7.34 -19.22 -24.66
N VAL A 402 -6.19 -19.77 -24.27
CA VAL A 402 -5.55 -20.89 -24.97
C VAL A 402 -6.21 -22.17 -24.51
#